data_AF-A0A4V1M842-F1
#
_entry.id   AF-A0A4V1M842-F1
#
_cell.length_a   1.000
_cell.length_b   1.000
_cell.length_c   1.000
_cell.angle_alpha   90.00
_cell.angle_beta   90.00
_cell.angle_gamma   90.00
#
_symmetry.space_group_name_H-M   'P 1'
#
loop_
_entity.id
_entity.type
_entity.pdbx_description
1 polymer ?
#
loop_
_entity_poly.entity_id
_entity_poly.type
_entity_poly.pdbx_seq_one_letter_code
_entity_poly.pdbx_strand_id
1 'polypeptide(L)'
;MPNNQRYIEIMDTTLRDGEQTSGVSFSASEKLTIAQSLLTEVKVDRIEIASARVSEGEFDAVKKITKWAKTNGMLNRVEVLTFVDGDVSIDWMIKAGAKVANLLTKGSLNHLTHQLKKKPEQHFAEIAEVINLAKKKGIETNVYLEDWSNGMRHSKAYVFQYLDFIVKQPVKRVMLPDTLGILTPVEVYDFISEIVQRYPTTHFDFHGHNDYDLGTANVMEALRAGAHGLHLTVNGMGERAGNAPLASAIAVMNDFMPNIKSSVVEKSLYRISRLVETFSGIRIPANKPVVGENVFTQTAGIHADGDKKNKLYFSDLMPERFGRQRKYALGKTSGKANIENNLAQLGIQLSDADLKKVTQRIIELGDKKEMVTQADLPYIISDILDSNSIQDKVKVENYVLTHSKELRPSVTLRLAVNGETFEEHAQGDGQYDAFMNALKKIYKQKKMELPQLTDYAVRIPPGGKSDALCETIITWSYNNKEFKTRGLDSDQTVSAIKATQKMLNII
;
A
#
# COMPACT_ATOMS: atom_id res chain seq x y z
N MET A 1 -13.89 37.06 -4.60
CA MET A 1 -13.77 36.94 -6.07
C MET A 1 -14.30 35.58 -6.48
N PRO A 2 -15.02 35.41 -7.60
CA PRO A 2 -15.42 34.08 -8.02
C PRO A 2 -14.15 33.25 -8.23
N ASN A 3 -14.07 32.13 -7.52
CA ASN A 3 -12.90 31.29 -7.37
C ASN A 3 -12.65 30.58 -8.72
N ASN A 4 -11.99 31.25 -9.66
CA ASN A 4 -11.77 30.72 -11.01
C ASN A 4 -10.59 29.74 -10.99
N GLN A 5 -10.76 28.63 -10.28
CA GLN A 5 -9.77 27.56 -10.21
C GLN A 5 -9.60 26.91 -11.59
N ARG A 6 -8.34 26.81 -12.04
CA ARG A 6 -7.96 26.13 -13.27
C ARG A 6 -8.22 24.63 -13.13
N TYR A 7 -8.99 24.07 -14.05
CA TYR A 7 -9.24 22.63 -14.08
C TYR A 7 -8.08 21.90 -14.75
N ILE A 8 -7.65 20.79 -14.16
CA ILE A 8 -6.60 19.92 -14.68
C ILE A 8 -7.19 18.54 -14.95
N GLU A 9 -6.99 18.07 -16.18
CA GLU A 9 -7.39 16.73 -16.56
C GLU A 9 -6.40 15.70 -16.01
N ILE A 10 -6.91 14.65 -15.36
CA ILE A 10 -6.10 13.54 -14.85
C ILE A 10 -6.34 12.31 -15.73
N MET A 11 -5.28 11.84 -16.37
CA MET A 11 -5.25 10.53 -17.02
C MET A 11 -4.53 9.52 -16.14
N ASP A 12 -5.21 8.43 -15.78
CA ASP A 12 -4.54 7.29 -15.15
C ASP A 12 -4.02 6.32 -16.21
N THR A 13 -2.74 5.97 -16.13
CA THR A 13 -2.08 5.03 -17.05
C THR A 13 -1.74 3.70 -16.40
N THR A 14 -2.33 3.37 -15.23
CA THR A 14 -2.03 2.14 -14.48
C THR A 14 -2.24 0.88 -15.31
N LEU A 15 -3.26 0.88 -16.16
CA LEU A 15 -3.67 -0.29 -16.96
C LEU A 15 -2.86 -0.50 -18.24
N ARG A 16 -2.03 0.47 -18.64
CA ARG A 16 -1.09 0.35 -19.77
C ARG A 16 0.34 0.44 -19.27
N ASP A 17 0.71 1.60 -18.79
CA ASP A 17 2.07 1.92 -18.36
C ASP A 17 2.40 1.25 -17.02
N GLY A 18 1.45 1.30 -16.07
CA GLY A 18 1.61 0.61 -14.79
C GLY A 18 1.78 -0.90 -14.94
N GLU A 19 1.13 -1.53 -15.93
CA GLU A 19 1.29 -2.96 -16.22
C GLU A 19 2.68 -3.30 -16.78
N GLN A 20 3.44 -2.34 -17.32
CA GLN A 20 4.83 -2.55 -17.74
C GLN A 20 5.79 -2.68 -16.54
N THR A 21 5.29 -2.59 -15.30
CA THR A 21 6.04 -2.98 -14.10
C THR A 21 6.46 -4.46 -14.21
N SER A 22 7.74 -4.74 -13.98
CA SER A 22 8.29 -6.10 -14.07
C SER A 22 7.52 -7.09 -13.20
N GLY A 23 7.02 -8.16 -13.83
CA GLY A 23 6.28 -9.23 -13.14
C GLY A 23 4.79 -8.97 -12.95
N VAL A 24 4.25 -7.86 -13.47
CA VAL A 24 2.83 -7.55 -13.43
C VAL A 24 2.16 -7.95 -14.74
N SER A 25 0.99 -8.59 -14.64
CA SER A 25 0.10 -8.83 -15.76
C SER A 25 -1.31 -8.98 -15.22
N PHE A 26 -2.23 -8.17 -15.73
CA PHE A 26 -3.63 -8.18 -15.31
C PHE A 26 -4.46 -9.04 -16.26
N SER A 27 -5.35 -9.86 -15.71
CA SER A 27 -6.41 -10.48 -16.48
C SER A 27 -7.42 -9.44 -16.98
N ALA A 28 -8.17 -9.78 -18.04
CA ALA A 28 -9.20 -8.90 -18.58
C ALA A 28 -10.27 -8.49 -17.55
N SER A 29 -10.59 -9.36 -16.59
CA SER A 29 -11.52 -9.06 -15.48
C SER A 29 -10.93 -8.09 -14.46
N GLU A 30 -9.65 -8.23 -14.13
CA GLU A 30 -8.95 -7.33 -13.21
C GLU A 30 -8.83 -5.94 -13.83
N LYS A 31 -8.43 -5.86 -15.10
CA LYS A 31 -8.40 -4.59 -15.85
C LYS A 31 -9.75 -3.91 -15.88
N LEU A 32 -10.83 -4.64 -16.15
CA LEU A 32 -12.19 -4.09 -16.13
C LEU A 32 -12.56 -3.55 -14.76
N THR A 33 -12.25 -4.28 -13.69
CA THR A 33 -12.57 -3.88 -12.30
C THR A 33 -11.80 -2.62 -11.89
N ILE A 34 -10.52 -2.52 -12.25
CA ILE A 34 -9.69 -1.32 -12.03
C ILE A 34 -10.25 -0.16 -12.85
N ALA A 35 -10.54 -0.34 -14.15
CA ALA A 35 -11.08 0.70 -15.02
C ALA A 35 -12.41 1.26 -14.49
N GLN A 36 -13.30 0.38 -14.03
CA GLN A 36 -14.56 0.76 -13.38
C GLN A 36 -14.32 1.63 -12.15
N SER A 37 -13.42 1.18 -11.27
CA SER A 37 -13.09 1.90 -10.02
C SER A 37 -12.46 3.26 -10.31
N LEU A 38 -11.53 3.33 -11.26
CA LEU A 38 -10.88 4.57 -11.70
C LEU A 38 -11.90 5.59 -12.24
N LEU A 39 -12.83 5.17 -13.10
CA LEU A 39 -13.76 6.10 -13.75
C LEU A 39 -14.97 6.50 -12.90
N THR A 40 -15.44 5.61 -12.01
CA THR A 40 -16.69 5.82 -11.24
C THR A 40 -16.45 6.26 -9.80
N GLU A 41 -15.40 5.75 -9.14
CA GLU A 41 -15.15 5.99 -7.73
C GLU A 41 -14.02 6.98 -7.50
N VAL A 42 -12.88 6.78 -8.16
CA VAL A 42 -11.73 7.70 -8.12
C VAL A 42 -12.03 8.91 -9.00
N LYS A 43 -12.78 8.71 -10.08
CA LYS A 43 -13.21 9.75 -11.04
C LYS A 43 -12.06 10.47 -11.74
N VAL A 44 -10.99 9.75 -12.10
CA VAL A 44 -9.98 10.30 -13.04
C VAL A 44 -10.66 10.64 -14.38
N ASP A 45 -10.27 11.71 -15.05
CA ASP A 45 -10.92 12.15 -16.29
C ASP A 45 -10.82 11.10 -17.40
N ARG A 46 -9.66 10.45 -17.50
CA ARG A 46 -9.32 9.55 -18.60
C ARG A 46 -8.51 8.36 -18.08
N ILE A 47 -8.60 7.24 -18.78
CA ILE A 47 -7.77 6.05 -18.51
C ILE A 47 -7.12 5.57 -19.80
N GLU A 48 -5.82 5.28 -19.75
CA GLU A 48 -5.10 4.59 -20.82
C GLU A 48 -4.94 3.12 -20.44
N ILE A 49 -5.54 2.23 -21.23
CA ILE A 49 -5.83 0.86 -20.77
C ILE A 49 -5.02 -0.25 -21.45
N ALA A 50 -4.37 0.06 -22.56
CA ALA A 50 -3.64 -0.90 -23.38
C ALA A 50 -2.75 -0.21 -24.41
N SER A 51 -1.77 -0.95 -24.90
CA SER A 51 -1.14 -0.69 -26.19
C SER A 51 -1.79 -1.55 -27.26
N ALA A 52 -2.06 -0.97 -28.43
CA ALA A 52 -2.61 -1.72 -29.55
C ALA A 52 -1.68 -2.88 -29.94
N ARG A 53 -2.26 -3.99 -30.38
CA ARG A 53 -1.54 -5.14 -30.97
C ARG A 53 -0.59 -5.90 -30.02
N VAL A 54 -0.73 -5.76 -28.70
CA VAL A 54 0.13 -6.49 -27.74
C VAL A 54 -0.18 -8.00 -27.72
N SER A 55 -1.43 -8.38 -27.46
CA SER A 55 -1.84 -9.79 -27.38
C SER A 55 -3.36 -9.95 -27.59
N GLU A 56 -3.83 -11.20 -27.77
CA GLU A 56 -5.27 -11.50 -27.80
C GLU A 56 -5.96 -11.23 -26.45
N GLY A 57 -5.27 -11.53 -25.34
CA GLY A 57 -5.77 -11.24 -23.99
C GLY A 57 -5.98 -9.74 -23.78
N GLU A 58 -5.03 -8.93 -24.27
CA GLU A 58 -5.11 -7.48 -24.23
C GLU A 58 -6.29 -6.96 -25.07
N PHE A 59 -6.48 -7.53 -26.26
CA PHE A 59 -7.60 -7.19 -27.12
C PHE A 59 -8.96 -7.51 -26.48
N ASP A 60 -9.10 -8.66 -25.81
CA ASP A 60 -10.33 -9.01 -25.07
C ASP A 60 -10.57 -8.06 -23.88
N ALA A 61 -9.51 -7.68 -23.15
CA ALA A 61 -9.61 -6.70 -22.07
C ALA A 61 -10.12 -5.34 -22.57
N VAL A 62 -9.55 -4.82 -23.66
CA VAL A 62 -10.03 -3.57 -24.27
C VAL A 62 -11.48 -3.70 -24.72
N LYS A 63 -11.88 -4.79 -25.39
CA LYS A 63 -13.28 -5.00 -25.80
C LYS A 63 -14.25 -5.01 -24.64
N LYS A 64 -13.89 -5.65 -23.52
CA LYS A 64 -14.71 -5.66 -22.30
C LYS A 64 -14.85 -4.27 -21.71
N ILE A 65 -13.75 -3.52 -21.60
CA ILE A 65 -13.75 -2.17 -21.05
C ILE A 65 -14.52 -1.20 -21.95
N THR A 66 -14.28 -1.19 -23.26
CA THR A 66 -14.98 -0.31 -24.20
C THR A 66 -16.47 -0.62 -24.26
N LYS A 67 -16.88 -1.90 -24.23
CA LYS A 67 -18.29 -2.30 -24.16
C LYS A 67 -18.95 -1.76 -22.89
N TRP A 68 -18.32 -1.96 -21.73
CA TRP A 68 -18.84 -1.44 -20.45
C TRP A 68 -18.89 0.09 -20.44
N ALA A 69 -17.82 0.76 -20.88
CA ALA A 69 -17.72 2.22 -20.91
C ALA A 69 -18.77 2.83 -21.85
N LYS A 70 -19.04 2.18 -23.00
CA LYS A 70 -20.10 2.60 -23.93
C LYS A 70 -21.48 2.56 -23.27
N THR A 71 -21.82 1.48 -22.56
CA THR A 71 -23.10 1.35 -21.85
C THR A 71 -23.26 2.40 -20.75
N ASN A 72 -22.16 2.90 -20.19
CA ASN A 72 -22.15 3.92 -19.13
C ASN A 72 -21.87 5.35 -19.63
N GLY A 73 -21.83 5.58 -20.95
CA GLY A 73 -21.57 6.91 -21.51
C GLY A 73 -20.14 7.44 -21.30
N MET A 74 -19.18 6.56 -21.01
CA MET A 74 -17.79 6.90 -20.69
C MET A 74 -16.78 6.50 -21.78
N LEU A 75 -17.24 6.07 -22.96
CA LEU A 75 -16.35 5.52 -24.01
C LEU A 75 -15.24 6.50 -24.43
N ASN A 76 -15.52 7.80 -24.47
CA ASN A 76 -14.54 8.85 -24.83
C ASN A 76 -13.49 9.10 -23.74
N ARG A 77 -13.60 8.45 -22.57
CA ARG A 77 -12.62 8.54 -21.46
C ARG A 77 -11.66 7.35 -21.45
N VAL A 78 -11.83 6.41 -22.37
CA VAL A 78 -11.00 5.20 -22.51
C VAL A 78 -10.10 5.35 -23.72
N GLU A 79 -8.80 5.42 -23.46
CA GLU A 79 -7.77 5.67 -24.46
C GLU A 79 -6.88 4.44 -24.65
N VAL A 80 -6.34 4.29 -25.86
CA VAL A 80 -5.45 3.18 -26.25
C VAL A 80 -4.21 3.76 -26.92
N LEU A 81 -3.02 3.32 -26.50
CA LEU A 81 -1.77 3.70 -27.13
C LEU A 81 -1.67 3.06 -28.53
N THR A 82 -1.37 3.87 -29.55
CA THR A 82 -1.20 3.45 -30.94
C THR A 82 0.16 3.88 -31.49
N PHE A 83 0.52 3.36 -32.65
CA PHE A 83 1.82 3.59 -33.27
C PHE A 83 1.67 4.23 -34.65
N VAL A 84 2.76 4.81 -35.15
CA VAL A 84 2.86 5.29 -36.55
C VAL A 84 3.09 4.07 -37.46
N ASP A 85 2.03 3.27 -37.64
CA ASP A 85 2.08 1.96 -38.32
C ASP A 85 1.05 1.81 -39.45
N GLY A 86 0.66 2.94 -40.05
CA GLY A 86 -0.36 2.98 -41.11
C GLY A 86 -1.76 2.78 -40.54
N ASP A 87 -2.46 1.75 -41.00
CA ASP A 87 -3.83 1.42 -40.57
C ASP A 87 -3.91 0.38 -39.46
N VAL A 88 -2.81 -0.30 -39.13
CA VAL A 88 -2.86 -1.53 -38.33
C VAL A 88 -3.35 -1.26 -36.90
N SER A 89 -2.78 -0.27 -36.21
CA SER A 89 -3.23 0.10 -34.86
C SER A 89 -4.66 0.67 -34.86
N ILE A 90 -5.02 1.43 -35.89
CA ILE A 90 -6.35 2.05 -36.04
C ILE A 90 -7.44 0.99 -36.27
N ASP A 91 -7.21 0.02 -37.16
CA ASP A 91 -8.13 -1.08 -37.41
C ASP A 91 -8.29 -1.98 -36.19
N TRP A 92 -7.20 -2.20 -35.44
CA TRP A 92 -7.25 -2.91 -34.16
C TRP A 92 -8.19 -2.21 -33.17
N MET A 93 -8.07 -0.88 -33.03
CA MET A 93 -8.95 -0.10 -32.16
C MET A 93 -10.42 -0.17 -32.56
N ILE A 94 -10.71 -0.09 -33.87
CA ILE A 94 -12.09 -0.19 -34.39
C ILE A 94 -12.70 -1.53 -33.99
N LYS A 95 -11.96 -2.62 -34.19
CA LYS A 95 -12.40 -3.98 -33.80
C LYS A 95 -12.55 -4.12 -32.29
N ALA A 96 -11.74 -3.39 -31.51
CA ALA A 96 -11.81 -3.35 -30.06
C ALA A 96 -12.93 -2.43 -29.53
N GLY A 97 -13.57 -1.63 -30.39
CA GLY A 97 -14.61 -0.67 -30.01
C GLY A 97 -14.09 0.62 -29.35
N ALA A 98 -12.79 0.90 -29.45
CA ALA A 98 -12.17 2.10 -28.88
C ALA A 98 -12.42 3.35 -29.75
N LYS A 99 -12.32 4.54 -29.14
CA LYS A 99 -12.63 5.83 -29.80
C LYS A 99 -11.56 6.90 -29.68
N VAL A 100 -10.59 6.73 -28.79
CA VAL A 100 -9.53 7.72 -28.54
C VAL A 100 -8.18 7.03 -28.62
N ALA A 101 -7.32 7.51 -29.51
CA ALA A 101 -6.00 7.00 -29.78
C ALA A 101 -4.94 7.92 -29.19
N ASN A 102 -3.96 7.35 -28.50
CA ASN A 102 -2.76 8.05 -28.07
C ASN A 102 -1.62 7.64 -28.97
N LEU A 103 -1.33 8.44 -29.99
CA LEU A 103 -0.33 8.12 -31.01
C LEU A 103 1.09 8.34 -30.47
N LEU A 104 1.87 7.27 -30.36
CA LEU A 104 3.26 7.33 -29.94
C LEU A 104 4.17 7.81 -31.07
N THR A 105 4.86 8.93 -30.84
CA THR A 105 5.83 9.53 -31.77
C THR A 105 7.12 9.91 -31.05
N LYS A 106 8.13 10.43 -31.75
CA LYS A 106 9.46 10.68 -31.14
C LYS A 106 9.70 12.16 -30.85
N GLY A 107 9.86 12.46 -29.56
CA GLY A 107 10.20 13.77 -29.01
C GLY A 107 11.69 14.12 -29.05
N SER A 108 12.60 13.20 -29.36
CA SER A 108 14.03 13.52 -29.54
C SER A 108 14.59 13.13 -30.90
N LEU A 109 15.52 13.95 -31.39
CA LEU A 109 16.20 13.69 -32.67
C LEU A 109 17.04 12.41 -32.61
N ASN A 110 17.55 12.07 -31.42
CA ASN A 110 18.31 10.84 -31.17
C ASN A 110 17.45 9.60 -31.44
N HIS A 111 16.24 9.52 -30.84
CA HIS A 111 15.33 8.40 -31.07
C HIS A 111 14.85 8.35 -32.53
N LEU A 112 14.53 9.50 -33.12
CA LEU A 112 14.15 9.56 -34.53
C LEU A 112 15.27 9.00 -35.44
N THR A 113 16.51 9.43 -35.22
CA THR A 113 17.65 9.08 -36.08
C THR A 113 18.13 7.65 -35.87
N HIS A 114 18.20 7.18 -34.64
CA HIS A 114 18.83 5.90 -34.32
C HIS A 114 17.83 4.75 -34.18
N GLN A 115 16.65 5.01 -33.61
CA GLN A 115 15.61 3.98 -33.46
C GLN A 115 14.76 3.87 -34.73
N LEU A 116 14.24 5.00 -35.26
CA LEU A 116 13.40 4.96 -36.45
C LEU A 116 14.21 5.02 -37.75
N LYS A 117 15.43 5.56 -37.73
CA LYS A 117 16.27 5.78 -38.92
C LYS A 117 15.60 6.65 -39.97
N LYS A 118 14.91 7.71 -39.53
CA LYS A 118 14.15 8.63 -40.39
C LYS A 118 14.63 10.07 -40.26
N LYS A 119 14.31 10.87 -41.27
CA LYS A 119 14.43 12.34 -41.21
C LYS A 119 13.14 12.95 -40.63
N PRO A 120 13.20 14.18 -40.06
CA PRO A 120 12.02 14.85 -39.50
C PRO A 120 10.85 14.94 -40.49
N GLU A 121 11.12 15.29 -41.75
CA GLU A 121 10.08 15.49 -42.77
C GLU A 121 9.32 14.19 -43.07
N GLN A 122 10.05 13.06 -43.11
CA GLN A 122 9.44 11.75 -43.30
C GLN A 122 8.57 11.37 -42.11
N HIS A 123 9.05 11.60 -40.88
CA HIS A 123 8.28 11.26 -39.68
C HIS A 123 6.99 12.07 -39.59
N PHE A 124 7.05 13.38 -39.88
CA PHE A 124 5.88 14.26 -39.85
C PHE A 124 4.84 13.87 -40.90
N ALA A 125 5.28 13.50 -42.10
CA ALA A 125 4.37 13.03 -43.16
C ALA A 125 3.60 11.78 -42.71
N GLU A 126 4.29 10.77 -42.19
CA GLU A 126 3.68 9.54 -41.70
C GLU A 126 2.72 9.78 -40.52
N ILE A 127 3.08 10.67 -39.59
CA ILE A 127 2.20 11.07 -38.48
C ILE A 127 0.91 11.70 -39.02
N ALA A 128 1.03 12.63 -39.98
CA ALA A 128 -0.13 13.29 -40.58
C ALA A 128 -1.04 12.30 -41.32
N GLU A 129 -0.47 11.30 -42.00
CA GLU A 129 -1.25 10.23 -42.65
C GLU A 129 -2.08 9.44 -41.63
N VAL A 130 -1.47 9.02 -40.52
CA VAL A 130 -2.16 8.25 -39.46
C VAL A 130 -3.24 9.09 -38.77
N ILE A 131 -2.97 10.36 -38.45
CA ILE A 131 -3.96 11.27 -37.85
C ILE A 131 -5.16 11.46 -38.80
N ASN A 132 -4.89 11.66 -40.09
CA ASN A 132 -5.95 11.81 -41.09
C ASN A 132 -6.78 10.53 -41.24
N LEU A 133 -6.15 9.36 -41.18
CA LEU A 133 -6.85 8.08 -41.20
C LEU A 133 -7.73 7.91 -39.96
N ALA A 134 -7.20 8.17 -38.76
CA ALA A 134 -7.95 8.10 -37.51
C ALA A 134 -9.19 9.00 -37.55
N LYS A 135 -9.03 10.25 -38.01
CA LYS A 135 -10.13 11.20 -38.20
C LYS A 135 -11.19 10.66 -39.16
N LYS A 136 -10.80 10.11 -40.32
CA LYS A 136 -11.74 9.51 -41.29
C LYS A 136 -12.53 8.34 -40.70
N LYS A 137 -11.94 7.61 -39.75
CA LYS A 137 -12.59 6.49 -39.04
C LYS A 137 -13.35 6.91 -37.78
N GLY A 138 -13.41 8.21 -37.48
CA GLY A 138 -14.10 8.74 -36.30
C GLY A 138 -13.43 8.34 -34.98
N ILE A 139 -12.09 8.32 -34.98
CA ILE A 139 -11.24 8.16 -33.80
C ILE A 139 -10.60 9.52 -33.49
N GLU A 140 -10.75 9.95 -32.24
CA GLU A 140 -10.07 11.14 -31.71
C GLU A 140 -8.59 10.81 -31.43
N THR A 141 -7.68 11.76 -31.64
CA THR A 141 -6.24 11.50 -31.52
C THR A 141 -5.57 12.50 -30.58
N ASN A 142 -4.85 11.95 -29.60
CA ASN A 142 -3.82 12.62 -28.83
C ASN A 142 -2.43 12.14 -29.32
N VAL A 143 -1.36 12.83 -28.96
CA VAL A 143 -0.01 12.52 -29.44
C VAL A 143 1.01 12.55 -28.31
N TYR A 144 1.78 11.47 -28.15
CA TYR A 144 2.97 11.41 -27.29
C TYR A 144 4.23 11.82 -28.05
N LEU A 145 5.05 12.65 -27.43
CA LEU A 145 6.42 12.94 -27.87
C LEU A 145 7.39 12.12 -27.01
N GLU A 146 7.49 10.81 -27.24
CA GLU A 146 8.37 9.92 -26.46
C GLU A 146 9.82 10.45 -26.40
N ASP A 147 10.43 10.42 -25.22
CA ASP A 147 11.75 10.98 -24.95
C ASP A 147 11.83 12.50 -25.16
N TRP A 148 10.72 13.22 -24.95
CA TRP A 148 10.65 14.68 -25.03
C TRP A 148 11.66 15.37 -24.09
N SER A 149 11.92 14.82 -22.89
CA SER A 149 12.88 15.41 -21.95
C SER A 149 14.31 15.50 -22.51
N ASN A 150 14.85 14.42 -23.06
CA ASN A 150 16.13 14.48 -23.79
C ASN A 150 16.02 15.30 -25.07
N GLY A 151 14.85 15.28 -25.72
CA GLY A 151 14.53 16.16 -26.83
C GLY A 151 14.80 17.62 -26.50
N MET A 152 14.29 18.11 -25.37
CA MET A 152 14.48 19.48 -24.90
C MET A 152 15.92 19.79 -24.49
N ARG A 153 16.64 18.83 -23.88
CA ARG A 153 18.04 19.02 -23.47
C ARG A 153 19.02 19.04 -24.65
N HIS A 154 18.83 18.15 -25.61
CA HIS A 154 19.86 17.84 -26.62
C HIS A 154 19.44 18.18 -28.04
N SER A 155 18.15 18.36 -28.31
CA SER A 155 17.64 18.62 -29.67
C SER A 155 16.43 19.57 -29.66
N LYS A 156 16.48 20.64 -28.85
CA LYS A 156 15.37 21.57 -28.63
C LYS A 156 14.78 22.13 -29.94
N ALA A 157 15.63 22.44 -30.91
CA ALA A 157 15.20 22.91 -32.23
C ALA A 157 14.31 21.89 -32.97
N TYR A 158 14.63 20.59 -32.89
CA TYR A 158 13.79 19.52 -33.44
C TYR A 158 12.45 19.43 -32.70
N VAL A 159 12.44 19.58 -31.37
CA VAL A 159 11.19 19.59 -30.60
C VAL A 159 10.27 20.71 -31.07
N PHE A 160 10.77 21.94 -31.21
CA PHE A 160 9.94 23.04 -31.70
C PHE A 160 9.53 22.88 -33.17
N GLN A 161 10.38 22.29 -34.02
CA GLN A 161 10.00 21.93 -35.39
C GLN A 161 8.83 20.93 -35.39
N TYR A 162 8.88 19.91 -34.52
CA TYR A 162 7.79 18.95 -34.33
C TYR A 162 6.52 19.66 -33.83
N LEU A 163 6.65 20.51 -32.82
CA LEU A 163 5.51 21.23 -32.24
C LEU A 163 4.84 22.16 -33.26
N ASP A 164 5.63 22.92 -34.04
CA ASP A 164 5.13 23.78 -35.13
C ASP A 164 4.34 23.00 -36.20
N PHE A 165 4.66 21.72 -36.39
CA PHE A 165 3.92 20.80 -37.24
C PHE A 165 2.65 20.28 -36.56
N ILE A 166 2.76 19.74 -35.34
CA ILE A 166 1.67 18.98 -34.72
C ILE A 166 0.50 19.87 -34.28
N VAL A 167 0.76 21.12 -33.86
CA VAL A 167 -0.30 22.06 -33.45
C VAL A 167 -1.23 22.47 -34.60
N LYS A 168 -0.84 22.18 -35.86
CA LYS A 168 -1.66 22.40 -37.06
C LYS A 168 -2.48 21.18 -37.45
N GLN A 169 -2.25 20.03 -36.80
CA GLN A 169 -2.99 18.79 -37.03
C GLN A 169 -4.25 18.73 -36.15
N PRO A 170 -5.27 17.94 -36.53
CA PRO A 170 -6.51 17.80 -35.75
C PRO A 170 -6.31 16.87 -34.54
N VAL A 171 -5.36 17.22 -33.67
CA VAL A 171 -5.06 16.52 -32.42
C VAL A 171 -5.70 17.26 -31.25
N LYS A 172 -6.12 16.51 -30.23
CA LYS A 172 -6.77 17.11 -29.05
C LYS A 172 -5.78 17.48 -27.97
N ARG A 173 -4.76 16.66 -27.75
CA ARG A 173 -3.73 16.85 -26.72
C ARG A 173 -2.36 16.48 -27.24
N VAL A 174 -1.36 17.21 -26.77
CA VAL A 174 0.06 16.93 -26.97
C VAL A 174 0.67 16.56 -25.62
N MET A 175 1.17 15.35 -25.51
CA MET A 175 1.63 14.74 -24.26
C MET A 175 3.16 14.80 -24.22
N LEU A 176 3.70 15.36 -23.15
CA LEU A 176 5.11 15.66 -22.94
C LEU A 176 5.70 14.72 -21.88
N PRO A 177 6.21 13.54 -22.26
CA PRO A 177 6.78 12.58 -21.34
C PRO A 177 8.22 12.92 -20.95
N ASP A 178 8.50 12.96 -19.66
CA ASP A 178 9.85 12.78 -19.12
C ASP A 178 10.13 11.28 -19.00
N THR A 179 10.35 10.64 -20.14
CA THR A 179 10.41 9.17 -20.31
C THR A 179 11.39 8.46 -19.38
N LEU A 180 12.49 9.13 -19.03
CA LEU A 180 13.53 8.59 -18.16
C LEU A 180 13.55 9.22 -16.76
N GLY A 181 12.57 10.08 -16.44
CA GLY A 181 12.46 10.76 -15.16
C GLY A 181 13.67 11.66 -14.85
N ILE A 182 14.30 12.23 -15.87
CA ILE A 182 15.60 12.89 -15.78
C ILE A 182 15.53 14.39 -15.52
N LEU A 183 14.36 15.02 -15.68
CA LEU A 183 14.23 16.46 -15.55
C LEU A 183 14.22 16.87 -14.08
N THR A 184 14.92 17.96 -13.78
CA THR A 184 14.77 18.64 -12.49
C THR A 184 13.48 19.48 -12.47
N PRO A 185 12.94 19.81 -11.28
CA PRO A 185 11.75 20.64 -11.18
C PRO A 185 11.86 21.97 -11.95
N VAL A 186 13.03 22.63 -11.88
CA VAL A 186 13.29 23.88 -12.59
C VAL A 186 13.23 23.69 -14.12
N GLU A 187 13.87 22.64 -14.64
CA GLU A 187 13.81 22.35 -16.08
C GLU A 187 12.38 22.03 -16.54
N VAL A 188 11.59 21.31 -15.73
CA VAL A 188 10.17 21.06 -16.05
C VAL A 188 9.41 22.37 -16.15
N TYR A 189 9.60 23.29 -15.19
CA TYR A 189 8.97 24.60 -15.22
C TYR A 189 9.36 25.38 -16.48
N ASP A 190 10.66 25.50 -16.75
CA ASP A 190 11.18 26.29 -17.85
C ASP A 190 10.74 25.74 -19.22
N PHE A 191 10.90 24.43 -19.43
CA PHE A 191 10.59 23.79 -20.71
C PHE A 191 9.09 23.81 -21.02
N ILE A 192 8.23 23.54 -20.03
CA ILE A 192 6.78 23.59 -20.24
C ILE A 192 6.31 25.04 -20.39
N SER A 193 6.85 25.99 -19.63
CA SER A 193 6.47 27.39 -19.74
C SER A 193 6.75 27.93 -21.13
N GLU A 194 7.90 27.60 -21.70
CA GLU A 194 8.27 28.00 -23.06
C GLU A 194 7.32 27.43 -24.12
N ILE A 195 6.92 26.15 -23.98
CA ILE A 195 5.98 25.50 -24.88
C ILE A 195 4.58 26.11 -24.76
N VAL A 196 4.06 26.25 -23.55
CA VAL A 196 2.71 26.78 -23.29
C VAL A 196 2.60 28.24 -23.72
N GLN A 197 3.63 29.06 -23.50
CA GLN A 197 3.65 30.45 -23.94
C GLN A 197 3.65 30.58 -25.47
N ARG A 198 4.38 29.70 -26.18
CA ARG A 198 4.45 29.71 -27.64
C ARG A 198 3.16 29.18 -28.29
N TYR A 199 2.47 28.24 -27.65
CA TYR A 199 1.27 27.59 -28.19
C TYR A 199 0.08 27.70 -27.20
N PRO A 200 -0.42 28.91 -26.91
CA PRO A 200 -1.37 29.17 -25.81
C PRO A 200 -2.75 28.53 -26.00
N THR A 201 -3.09 28.09 -27.22
CA THR A 201 -4.37 27.44 -27.54
C THR A 201 -4.29 25.91 -27.55
N THR A 202 -3.10 25.33 -27.34
CA THR A 202 -2.88 23.88 -27.40
C THR A 202 -2.93 23.27 -26.01
N HIS A 203 -3.64 22.15 -25.88
CA HIS A 203 -3.70 21.38 -24.64
C HIS A 203 -2.44 20.52 -24.50
N PHE A 204 -1.67 20.76 -23.45
CA PHE A 204 -0.46 20.01 -23.13
C PHE A 204 -0.63 19.20 -21.86
N ASP A 205 -0.33 17.90 -21.95
CA ASP A 205 -0.27 17.01 -20.79
C ASP A 205 1.20 16.79 -20.37
N PHE A 206 1.45 16.68 -19.07
CA PHE A 206 2.75 16.26 -18.56
C PHE A 206 2.70 14.80 -18.06
N HIS A 207 3.71 14.03 -18.44
CA HIS A 207 3.87 12.63 -18.05
C HIS A 207 5.24 12.43 -17.40
N GLY A 208 5.29 12.44 -16.07
CA GLY A 208 6.54 12.37 -15.32
C GLY A 208 6.82 10.96 -14.80
N HIS A 209 7.94 10.37 -15.23
CA HIS A 209 8.52 9.21 -14.55
C HIS A 209 9.23 9.59 -13.25
N ASN A 210 9.56 8.60 -12.42
CA ASN A 210 10.05 8.79 -11.07
C ASN A 210 11.46 8.20 -10.81
N ASP A 211 12.29 8.06 -11.84
CA ASP A 211 13.64 7.45 -11.76
C ASP A 211 14.55 8.07 -10.69
N TYR A 212 14.46 9.39 -10.47
CA TYR A 212 15.20 10.11 -9.42
C TYR A 212 14.33 10.53 -8.22
N ASP A 213 13.14 9.95 -8.09
CA ASP A 213 12.14 10.32 -7.06
C ASP A 213 11.65 11.78 -7.12
N LEU A 214 11.74 12.39 -8.32
CA LEU A 214 11.33 13.78 -8.57
C LEU A 214 9.93 13.91 -9.17
N GLY A 215 9.25 12.81 -9.49
CA GLY A 215 8.00 12.81 -10.26
C GLY A 215 6.90 13.67 -9.64
N THR A 216 6.72 13.60 -8.31
CA THR A 216 5.70 14.43 -7.61
C THR A 216 6.05 15.91 -7.63
N ALA A 217 7.32 16.27 -7.47
CA ALA A 217 7.77 17.67 -7.55
C ALA A 217 7.65 18.22 -8.98
N ASN A 218 8.02 17.41 -9.97
CA ASN A 218 7.92 17.75 -11.39
C ASN A 218 6.45 17.96 -11.83
N VAL A 219 5.51 17.18 -11.28
CA VAL A 219 4.06 17.43 -11.48
C VAL A 219 3.68 18.83 -11.03
N MET A 220 4.12 19.27 -9.85
CA MET A 220 3.81 20.62 -9.36
C MET A 220 4.40 21.71 -10.28
N GLU A 221 5.63 21.53 -10.76
CA GLU A 221 6.25 22.51 -11.65
C GLU A 221 5.60 22.55 -13.04
N ALA A 222 5.20 21.40 -13.58
CA ALA A 222 4.42 21.34 -14.82
C ALA A 222 3.09 22.10 -14.70
N LEU A 223 2.41 21.96 -13.56
CA LEU A 223 1.19 22.69 -13.27
C LEU A 223 1.43 24.20 -13.11
N ARG A 224 2.53 24.62 -12.49
CA ARG A 224 2.92 26.04 -12.39
C ARG A 224 3.24 26.64 -13.76
N ALA A 225 3.86 25.85 -14.63
CA ALA A 225 4.20 26.22 -16.00
C ALA A 225 3.00 26.26 -16.96
N GLY A 226 1.83 25.77 -16.54
CA GLY A 226 0.58 25.85 -17.30
C GLY A 226 0.18 24.57 -18.02
N ALA A 227 0.76 23.41 -17.72
CA ALA A 227 0.27 22.12 -18.22
C ALA A 227 -1.23 21.94 -17.89
N HIS A 228 -1.99 21.40 -18.82
CA HIS A 228 -3.46 21.29 -18.78
C HIS A 228 -3.94 19.93 -18.27
N GLY A 229 -3.09 18.91 -18.37
CA GLY A 229 -3.35 17.59 -17.82
C GLY A 229 -2.10 16.91 -17.28
N LEU A 230 -2.32 15.84 -16.52
CA LEU A 230 -1.29 15.02 -15.90
C LEU A 230 -1.55 13.55 -16.19
N HIS A 231 -0.49 12.80 -16.43
CA HIS A 231 -0.52 11.35 -16.49
C HIS A 231 0.06 10.78 -15.20
N LEU A 232 -0.70 9.93 -14.53
CA LEU A 232 -0.37 9.40 -13.21
C LEU A 232 -0.67 7.90 -13.17
N THR A 233 -0.08 7.19 -12.21
CA THR A 233 -0.45 5.78 -11.95
C THR A 233 -0.76 5.54 -10.48
N VAL A 234 -1.70 4.63 -10.24
CA VAL A 234 -1.92 4.07 -8.92
C VAL A 234 -0.63 3.44 -8.42
N ASN A 235 -0.29 3.73 -7.18
CA ASN A 235 0.93 3.27 -6.51
C ASN A 235 2.25 3.68 -7.17
N GLY A 236 2.26 4.58 -8.15
CA GLY A 236 3.46 4.96 -8.89
C GLY A 236 4.01 3.82 -9.74
N MET A 237 3.15 2.91 -10.21
CA MET A 237 3.54 1.81 -11.08
C MET A 237 4.03 2.31 -12.45
N GLY A 238 4.87 1.51 -13.09
CA GLY A 238 5.44 1.78 -14.41
C GLY A 238 6.77 1.09 -14.61
N GLU A 239 7.40 1.31 -15.75
CA GLU A 239 8.77 0.83 -15.99
C GLU A 239 9.77 1.38 -14.95
N ARG A 240 10.76 0.57 -14.58
CA ARG A 240 11.88 0.95 -13.68
C ARG A 240 11.39 1.43 -12.30
N ALA A 241 11.51 2.73 -12.01
CA ALA A 241 11.01 3.35 -10.78
C ALA A 241 9.54 3.81 -10.87
N GLY A 242 8.93 3.63 -12.04
CA GLY A 242 7.53 3.93 -12.32
C GLY A 242 7.25 5.40 -12.59
N ASN A 243 5.97 5.76 -12.43
CA ASN A 243 5.44 7.10 -12.72
C ASN A 243 5.19 7.91 -11.46
N ALA A 244 4.95 9.22 -11.63
CA ALA A 244 4.40 10.08 -10.61
C ALA A 244 3.14 9.44 -9.97
N PRO A 245 3.14 9.16 -8.65
CA PRO A 245 2.04 8.44 -8.02
C PRO A 245 0.76 9.27 -7.95
N LEU A 246 -0.37 8.71 -8.39
CA LEU A 246 -1.68 9.37 -8.40
C LEU A 246 -2.05 9.97 -7.03
N ALA A 247 -1.93 9.18 -5.96
CA ALA A 247 -2.32 9.65 -4.63
C ALA A 247 -1.45 10.81 -4.13
N SER A 248 -0.14 10.77 -4.39
CA SER A 248 0.80 11.81 -3.99
C SER A 248 0.55 13.11 -4.78
N ALA A 249 0.43 13.00 -6.11
CA ALA A 249 0.18 14.14 -7.00
C ALA A 249 -1.12 14.88 -6.64
N ILE A 250 -2.21 14.15 -6.38
CA ILE A 250 -3.50 14.76 -6.01
C ILE A 250 -3.44 15.43 -4.64
N ALA A 251 -2.79 14.78 -3.65
CA ALA A 251 -2.66 15.35 -2.32
C ALA A 251 -1.87 16.68 -2.36
N VAL A 252 -0.71 16.70 -3.04
CA VAL A 252 0.10 17.93 -3.12
C VAL A 252 -0.58 19.03 -3.93
N MET A 253 -1.32 18.68 -4.98
CA MET A 253 -2.08 19.66 -5.77
C MET A 253 -3.17 20.31 -4.93
N ASN A 254 -3.94 19.52 -4.18
CA ASN A 254 -5.02 20.05 -3.34
C ASN A 254 -4.49 20.89 -2.17
N ASP A 255 -3.35 20.50 -1.59
CA ASP A 255 -2.83 21.16 -0.37
C ASP A 255 -1.98 22.40 -0.69
N PHE A 256 -1.24 22.38 -1.80
CA PHE A 256 -0.25 23.43 -2.11
C PHE A 256 -0.58 24.26 -3.35
N MET A 257 -1.66 23.94 -4.08
CA MET A 257 -2.03 24.63 -5.32
C MET A 257 -3.52 25.04 -5.32
N PRO A 258 -3.94 25.98 -4.44
CA PRO A 258 -5.35 26.31 -4.22
C PRO A 258 -6.08 26.88 -5.45
N ASN A 259 -5.35 27.32 -6.47
CA ASN A 259 -5.89 27.83 -7.72
C ASN A 259 -6.15 26.73 -8.77
N ILE A 260 -5.93 25.47 -8.42
CA ILE A 260 -6.06 24.30 -9.29
C ILE A 260 -7.10 23.33 -8.70
N LYS A 261 -7.82 22.63 -9.57
CA LYS A 261 -8.75 21.56 -9.21
C LYS A 261 -8.71 20.40 -10.20
N SER A 262 -9.05 19.20 -9.75
CA SER A 262 -9.33 18.03 -10.61
C SER A 262 -10.66 17.37 -10.21
N SER A 263 -11.09 16.37 -10.97
CA SER A 263 -12.26 15.55 -10.62
C SER A 263 -11.99 14.45 -9.60
N VAL A 264 -10.72 14.23 -9.20
CA VAL A 264 -10.32 13.05 -8.44
C VAL A 264 -10.89 13.07 -7.01
N VAL A 265 -11.53 11.97 -6.63
CA VAL A 265 -12.10 11.77 -5.29
C VAL A 265 -11.05 11.12 -4.39
N GLU A 266 -10.45 11.93 -3.51
CA GLU A 266 -9.36 11.48 -2.64
C GLU A 266 -9.74 10.33 -1.70
N LYS A 267 -11.00 10.30 -1.26
CA LYS A 267 -11.54 9.25 -0.39
C LYS A 267 -11.44 7.85 -1.00
N SER A 268 -11.33 7.74 -2.32
CA SER A 268 -11.23 6.48 -3.05
C SER A 268 -9.78 6.02 -3.28
N LEU A 269 -8.78 6.88 -3.03
CA LEU A 269 -7.37 6.63 -3.39
C LEU A 269 -6.76 5.44 -2.65
N TYR A 270 -7.06 5.28 -1.36
CA TYR A 270 -6.56 4.12 -0.61
C TYR A 270 -7.18 2.82 -1.10
N ARG A 271 -8.49 2.80 -1.38
CA ARG A 271 -9.18 1.60 -1.85
C ARG A 271 -8.64 1.14 -3.21
N ILE A 272 -8.49 2.04 -4.18
CA ILE A 272 -7.92 1.69 -5.49
C ILE A 272 -6.47 1.23 -5.36
N SER A 273 -5.69 1.85 -4.47
CA SER A 273 -4.31 1.46 -4.16
C SER A 273 -4.24 0.00 -3.66
N ARG A 274 -5.11 -0.40 -2.73
CA ARG A 274 -5.20 -1.79 -2.22
C ARG A 274 -5.68 -2.78 -3.28
N LEU A 275 -6.65 -2.38 -4.12
CA LEU A 275 -7.13 -3.21 -5.22
C LEU A 275 -5.99 -3.54 -6.22
N VAL A 276 -5.24 -2.50 -6.62
CA VAL A 276 -4.09 -2.64 -7.51
C VAL A 276 -2.97 -3.45 -6.85
N GLU A 277 -2.70 -3.27 -5.55
CA GLU A 277 -1.76 -4.12 -4.80
C GLU A 277 -2.15 -5.61 -4.88
N THR A 278 -3.43 -5.91 -4.70
CA THR A 278 -3.94 -7.29 -4.75
C THR A 278 -3.81 -7.91 -6.13
N PHE A 279 -4.20 -7.20 -7.19
CA PHE A 279 -4.16 -7.73 -8.55
C PHE A 279 -2.77 -7.74 -9.16
N SER A 280 -1.91 -6.78 -8.82
CA SER A 280 -0.52 -6.74 -9.33
C SER A 280 0.42 -7.68 -8.57
N GLY A 281 0.09 -8.05 -7.33
CA GLY A 281 0.99 -8.77 -6.43
C GLY A 281 2.13 -7.92 -5.87
N ILE A 282 2.23 -6.63 -6.25
CA ILE A 282 3.28 -5.73 -5.79
C ILE A 282 2.79 -5.00 -4.53
N ARG A 283 3.42 -5.31 -3.39
CA ARG A 283 3.09 -4.69 -2.10
C ARG A 283 3.37 -3.20 -2.07
N ILE A 284 2.48 -2.44 -1.46
CA ILE A 284 2.68 -1.03 -1.17
C ILE A 284 3.70 -0.92 -0.03
N PRO A 285 4.80 -0.17 -0.20
CA PRO A 285 5.71 0.12 0.91
C PRO A 285 4.95 0.75 2.09
N ALA A 286 5.20 0.27 3.31
CA ALA A 286 4.48 0.75 4.48
C ALA A 286 4.65 2.27 4.71
N ASN A 287 5.77 2.85 4.28
CA ASN A 287 6.07 4.28 4.34
C ASN A 287 5.70 5.05 3.06
N LYS A 288 5.02 4.45 2.08
CA LYS A 288 4.63 5.14 0.84
C LYS A 288 3.71 6.33 1.16
N PRO A 289 3.97 7.55 0.68
CA PRO A 289 3.14 8.72 0.98
C PRO A 289 1.65 8.48 0.67
N VAL A 290 0.78 9.05 1.51
CA VAL A 290 -0.69 8.98 1.46
C VAL A 290 -1.29 7.58 1.70
N VAL A 291 -0.83 6.56 0.97
CA VAL A 291 -1.47 5.23 0.95
C VAL A 291 -0.77 4.16 1.79
N GLY A 292 0.47 4.39 2.23
CA GLY A 292 1.21 3.44 3.07
C GLY A 292 0.63 3.30 4.48
N GLU A 293 0.76 2.11 5.08
CA GLU A 293 0.25 1.80 6.43
C GLU A 293 0.77 2.75 7.53
N ASN A 294 2.02 3.19 7.43
CA ASN A 294 2.69 3.95 8.47
C ASN A 294 2.38 5.46 8.41
N VAL A 295 1.88 5.98 7.28
CA VAL A 295 1.72 7.43 7.04
C VAL A 295 0.83 8.10 8.09
N PHE A 296 -0.20 7.40 8.55
CA PHE A 296 -1.16 7.91 9.54
C PHE A 296 -1.07 7.17 10.89
N THR A 297 0.10 6.55 11.16
CA THR A 297 0.35 5.81 12.39
C THR A 297 1.29 6.60 13.30
N GLN A 298 0.82 6.96 14.50
CA GLN A 298 1.65 7.64 15.49
C GLN A 298 2.38 6.63 16.37
N THR A 299 3.72 6.68 16.34
CA THR A 299 4.59 5.72 17.03
C THR A 299 5.11 6.23 18.36
N ALA A 300 5.44 7.52 18.45
CA ALA A 300 6.01 8.12 19.65
C ALA A 300 4.90 8.60 20.61
N GLY A 301 4.96 8.16 21.88
CA GLY A 301 4.03 8.59 22.93
C GLY A 301 3.92 10.11 23.10
N ILE A 302 5.01 10.84 22.87
CA ILE A 302 5.04 12.31 22.91
C ILE A 302 4.15 12.96 21.84
N HIS A 303 4.05 12.35 20.65
CA HIS A 303 3.22 12.88 19.56
C HIS A 303 1.73 12.64 19.85
N ALA A 304 1.40 11.44 20.37
CA ALA A 304 0.03 11.12 20.78
C ALA A 304 -0.46 11.98 21.95
N ASP A 305 0.41 12.26 22.93
CA ASP A 305 0.12 13.16 24.05
C ASP A 305 -0.06 14.62 23.61
N GLY A 306 0.82 15.12 22.73
CA GLY A 306 0.69 16.46 22.15
C GLY A 306 -0.61 16.65 21.37
N ASP A 307 -1.04 15.62 20.63
CA ASP A 307 -2.32 15.63 19.93
C ASP A 307 -3.52 15.58 20.86
N LYS A 308 -3.47 14.76 21.93
CA LYS A 308 -4.52 14.70 22.94
C LYS A 308 -4.74 16.05 23.63
N LYS A 309 -3.65 16.78 23.90
CA LYS A 309 -3.69 18.06 24.64
C LYS A 309 -4.20 19.22 23.80
N ASN A 310 -3.71 19.36 22.57
CA ASN A 310 -4.09 20.50 21.72
C ASN A 310 -3.90 20.25 20.22
N LYS A 311 -4.00 19.00 19.75
CA LYS A 311 -3.83 18.65 18.33
C LYS A 311 -2.52 19.18 17.72
N LEU A 312 -1.43 19.18 18.50
CA LEU A 312 -0.17 19.84 18.13
C LEU A 312 0.52 19.22 16.90
N TYR A 313 0.23 17.97 16.59
CA TYR A 313 0.72 17.23 15.43
C TYR A 313 -0.41 16.95 14.42
N PHE A 314 -1.42 17.82 14.41
CA PHE A 314 -2.42 17.85 13.35
C PHE A 314 -1.77 18.21 12.02
N SER A 315 -2.18 17.52 10.97
CA SER A 315 -1.77 17.75 9.59
C SER A 315 -3.03 17.81 8.73
N ASP A 316 -3.05 18.69 7.73
CA ASP A 316 -4.13 18.76 6.74
C ASP A 316 -4.25 17.45 5.94
N LEU A 317 -3.17 16.65 5.93
CA LEU A 317 -3.15 15.29 5.42
C LEU A 317 -3.77 14.31 6.44
N MET A 318 -5.09 14.41 6.66
CA MET A 318 -5.81 13.51 7.58
C MET A 318 -6.18 12.18 6.91
N PRO A 319 -6.13 11.03 7.63
CA PRO A 319 -6.47 9.72 7.06
C PRO A 319 -7.90 9.63 6.51
N GLU A 320 -8.85 10.31 7.14
CA GLU A 320 -10.28 10.27 6.78
C GLU A 320 -10.54 10.85 5.39
N ARG A 321 -9.71 11.82 4.96
CA ARG A 321 -9.72 12.40 3.61
C ARG A 321 -9.48 11.33 2.53
N PHE A 322 -8.73 10.28 2.86
CA PHE A 322 -8.38 9.18 1.96
C PHE A 322 -9.17 7.89 2.24
N GLY A 323 -10.27 7.98 3.01
CA GLY A 323 -11.09 6.82 3.37
C GLY A 323 -10.44 5.88 4.38
N ARG A 324 -9.48 6.40 5.17
CA ARG A 324 -8.74 5.66 6.20
C ARG A 324 -9.10 6.16 7.59
N GLN A 325 -8.61 5.47 8.61
CA GLN A 325 -8.71 5.87 10.01
C GLN A 325 -7.31 6.01 10.60
N ARG A 326 -7.13 6.93 11.55
CA ARG A 326 -5.89 7.06 12.30
C ARG A 326 -5.65 5.81 13.17
N LYS A 327 -4.41 5.31 13.14
CA LYS A 327 -3.97 4.18 13.96
C LYS A 327 -2.92 4.65 14.98
N TYR A 328 -2.88 4.01 16.13
CA TYR A 328 -1.91 4.29 17.19
C TYR A 328 -1.06 3.04 17.42
N ALA A 329 0.26 3.14 17.25
CA ALA A 329 1.12 1.98 17.38
C ALA A 329 1.14 1.45 18.83
N LEU A 330 1.26 0.13 18.95
CA LEU A 330 1.42 -0.62 20.21
C LEU A 330 2.78 -1.35 20.16
N GLY A 331 3.70 -0.96 21.04
CA GLY A 331 5.06 -1.52 21.12
C GLY A 331 5.95 -0.69 22.04
N LYS A 332 7.28 -0.85 21.93
CA LYS A 332 8.23 -0.28 22.91
C LYS A 332 8.18 1.24 23.05
N THR A 333 7.79 1.96 21.99
CA THR A 333 7.71 3.43 21.98
C THR A 333 6.32 3.96 22.35
N SER A 334 5.36 3.06 22.60
CA SER A 334 4.00 3.43 22.94
C SER A 334 3.94 4.02 24.34
N GLY A 335 3.47 5.27 24.44
CA GLY A 335 3.18 5.90 25.71
C GLY A 335 1.78 5.59 26.22
N LYS A 336 1.46 6.08 27.42
CA LYS A 336 0.13 6.01 28.04
C LYS A 336 -0.98 6.43 27.06
N ALA A 337 -0.79 7.54 26.35
CA ALA A 337 -1.77 8.07 25.40
C ALA A 337 -2.06 7.14 24.21
N ASN A 338 -1.06 6.42 23.69
CA ASN A 338 -1.28 5.44 22.60
C ASN A 338 -2.21 4.32 23.04
N ILE A 339 -2.01 3.84 24.26
CA ILE A 339 -2.77 2.71 24.80
C ILE A 339 -4.18 3.16 25.16
N GLU A 340 -4.34 4.33 25.80
CA GLU A 340 -5.65 4.93 26.06
C GLU A 340 -6.47 5.09 24.77
N ASN A 341 -5.86 5.59 23.69
CA ASN A 341 -6.57 5.75 22.41
C ASN A 341 -6.99 4.41 21.79
N ASN A 342 -6.12 3.39 21.83
CA ASN A 342 -6.48 2.06 21.33
C ASN A 342 -7.57 1.40 22.19
N LEU A 343 -7.53 1.57 23.51
CA LEU A 343 -8.56 1.06 24.44
C LEU A 343 -9.90 1.78 24.24
N ALA A 344 -9.88 3.10 24.04
CA ALA A 344 -11.07 3.89 23.77
C ALA A 344 -11.78 3.45 22.48
N GLN A 345 -11.01 3.12 21.42
CA GLN A 345 -11.55 2.56 20.18
C GLN A 345 -12.21 1.18 20.37
N LEU A 346 -11.82 0.44 21.41
CA LEU A 346 -12.45 -0.83 21.82
C LEU A 346 -13.58 -0.64 22.85
N GLY A 347 -13.84 0.60 23.31
CA GLY A 347 -14.78 0.88 24.38
C GLY A 347 -14.31 0.41 25.77
N ILE A 348 -13.01 0.19 25.96
CA ILE A 348 -12.42 -0.28 27.23
C ILE A 348 -11.89 0.91 28.03
N GLN A 349 -12.21 0.96 29.32
CA GLN A 349 -11.62 1.89 30.28
C GLN A 349 -10.90 1.10 31.37
N LEU A 350 -9.70 1.56 31.74
CA LEU A 350 -8.89 0.99 32.81
C LEU A 350 -8.60 2.05 33.86
N SER A 351 -8.36 1.61 35.10
CA SER A 351 -7.81 2.48 36.14
C SER A 351 -6.39 2.92 35.76
N ASP A 352 -5.91 4.05 36.30
CA ASP A 352 -4.53 4.50 36.05
C ASP A 352 -3.47 3.45 36.47
N ALA A 353 -3.77 2.68 37.52
CA ALA A 353 -2.89 1.62 38.00
C ALA A 353 -2.79 0.46 37.00
N ASP A 354 -3.93 0.01 36.45
CA ASP A 354 -3.97 -1.10 35.48
C ASP A 354 -3.43 -0.67 34.12
N LEU A 355 -3.74 0.55 33.70
CA LEU A 355 -3.20 1.13 32.47
C LEU A 355 -1.67 1.19 32.50
N LYS A 356 -1.06 1.53 33.64
CA LYS A 356 0.40 1.51 33.80
C LYS A 356 0.98 0.10 33.61
N LYS A 357 0.33 -0.92 34.15
CA LYS A 357 0.76 -2.33 34.01
C LYS A 357 0.63 -2.82 32.57
N VAL A 358 -0.52 -2.56 31.93
CA VAL A 358 -0.74 -2.86 30.50
C VAL A 358 0.30 -2.17 29.63
N THR A 359 0.62 -0.91 29.93
CA THR A 359 1.67 -0.17 29.23
C THR A 359 3.03 -0.84 29.36
N GLN A 360 3.42 -1.21 30.57
CA GLN A 360 4.69 -1.90 30.79
C GLN A 360 4.76 -3.23 30.04
N ARG A 361 3.67 -4.00 30.03
CA ARG A 361 3.61 -5.28 29.34
C ARG A 361 3.75 -5.13 27.83
N ILE A 362 3.09 -4.14 27.23
CA ILE A 362 3.21 -3.85 25.79
C ILE A 362 4.64 -3.43 25.43
N ILE A 363 5.32 -2.69 26.31
CA ILE A 363 6.72 -2.32 26.11
C ILE A 363 7.61 -3.58 26.14
N GLU A 364 7.42 -4.47 27.12
CA GLU A 364 8.17 -5.73 27.22
C GLU A 364 7.99 -6.62 25.99
N LEU A 365 6.76 -6.76 25.47
CA LEU A 365 6.48 -7.50 24.24
C LEU A 365 7.16 -6.83 23.04
N GLY A 366 7.12 -5.50 22.98
CA GLY A 366 7.81 -4.71 21.96
C GLY A 366 9.34 -4.85 22.00
N ASP A 367 9.95 -4.94 23.18
CA ASP A 367 11.40 -5.15 23.34
C ASP A 367 11.83 -6.53 22.82
N LYS A 368 10.93 -7.52 22.86
CA LYS A 368 11.12 -8.84 22.25
C LYS A 368 10.85 -8.88 20.75
N LYS A 369 10.53 -7.74 20.14
CA LYS A 369 10.10 -7.60 18.73
C LYS A 369 8.79 -8.35 18.43
N GLU A 370 7.96 -8.61 19.44
CA GLU A 370 6.63 -9.17 19.23
C GLU A 370 5.68 -8.07 18.73
N MET A 371 4.90 -8.37 17.69
CA MET A 371 3.96 -7.41 17.12
C MET A 371 2.70 -7.39 17.98
N VAL A 372 2.44 -6.25 18.64
CA VAL A 372 1.18 -6.04 19.37
C VAL A 372 0.21 -5.26 18.49
N THR A 373 -1.00 -5.80 18.36
CA THR A 373 -2.12 -5.21 17.63
C THR A 373 -3.23 -4.84 18.60
N GLN A 374 -4.18 -4.01 18.13
CA GLN A 374 -5.34 -3.66 18.93
C GLN A 374 -6.18 -4.88 19.32
N ALA A 375 -6.23 -5.90 18.45
CA ALA A 375 -6.96 -7.15 18.72
C ALA A 375 -6.32 -7.96 19.88
N ASP A 376 -5.05 -7.72 20.18
CA ASP A 376 -4.32 -8.40 21.25
C ASP A 376 -4.57 -7.78 22.63
N LEU A 377 -5.04 -6.52 22.67
CA LEU A 377 -5.22 -5.78 23.92
C LEU A 377 -6.15 -6.47 24.93
N PRO A 378 -7.34 -7.00 24.57
CA PRO A 378 -8.19 -7.69 25.53
C PRO A 378 -7.49 -8.89 26.21
N TYR A 379 -6.67 -9.61 25.46
CA TYR A 379 -5.91 -10.76 25.96
C TYR A 379 -4.79 -10.32 26.91
N ILE A 380 -4.06 -9.27 26.55
CA ILE A 380 -3.01 -8.68 27.41
C ILE A 380 -3.63 -8.14 28.71
N ILE A 381 -4.78 -7.48 28.64
CA ILE A 381 -5.49 -6.95 29.81
C ILE A 381 -5.91 -8.09 30.73
N SER A 382 -6.53 -9.15 30.19
CA SER A 382 -6.92 -10.30 30.98
C SER A 382 -5.74 -10.95 31.70
N ASP A 383 -4.62 -11.14 30.99
CA ASP A 383 -3.40 -11.76 31.53
C ASP A 383 -2.86 -11.03 32.78
N ILE A 384 -2.94 -9.69 32.76
CA ILE A 384 -2.42 -8.77 33.80
C ILE A 384 -3.40 -8.59 34.97
N LEU A 385 -4.70 -8.47 34.68
CA LEU A 385 -5.69 -8.27 35.74
C LEU A 385 -5.84 -9.53 36.61
N ASP A 386 -5.74 -10.71 36.00
CA ASP A 386 -5.83 -12.00 36.69
C ASP A 386 -4.60 -12.30 37.58
N SER A 387 -3.47 -11.60 37.39
CA SER A 387 -2.19 -11.88 38.09
C SER A 387 -1.97 -11.04 39.36
N ASN A 388 -2.84 -10.09 39.70
CA ASN A 388 -2.65 -9.15 40.82
C ASN A 388 -2.90 -9.73 42.23
N SER A 389 -3.35 -10.97 42.37
CA SER A 389 -3.81 -11.53 43.64
C SER A 389 -2.88 -12.60 44.26
N ILE A 390 -1.76 -12.93 43.62
CA ILE A 390 -1.00 -14.14 43.93
C ILE A 390 0.49 -13.83 44.14
N GLN A 391 1.09 -14.30 45.24
CA GLN A 391 2.54 -14.25 45.45
C GLN A 391 3.25 -15.30 44.59
N ASP A 392 4.31 -14.92 43.88
CA ASP A 392 5.14 -15.83 43.08
C ASP A 392 6.04 -16.71 43.98
N LYS A 393 5.46 -17.75 44.57
CA LYS A 393 6.15 -18.80 45.33
C LYS A 393 6.87 -19.82 44.42
N VAL A 394 6.37 -20.00 43.20
CA VAL A 394 6.84 -20.99 42.22
C VAL A 394 7.20 -20.29 40.93
N LYS A 395 8.45 -20.46 40.47
CA LYS A 395 8.96 -19.83 39.25
C LYS A 395 9.62 -20.86 38.35
N VAL A 396 9.19 -20.92 37.09
CA VAL A 396 9.92 -21.64 36.05
C VAL A 396 11.13 -20.79 35.67
N GLU A 397 12.32 -21.22 36.09
CA GLU A 397 13.55 -20.46 35.87
C GLU A 397 14.14 -20.73 34.49
N ASN A 398 14.05 -21.96 34.03
CA ASN A 398 14.55 -22.37 32.73
C ASN A 398 13.82 -23.62 32.25
N TYR A 399 13.70 -23.77 30.93
CA TYR A 399 13.30 -25.03 30.32
C TYR A 399 13.93 -25.17 28.93
N VAL A 400 14.28 -26.40 28.57
CA VAL A 400 14.69 -26.77 27.22
C VAL A 400 13.69 -27.79 26.70
N LEU A 401 12.92 -27.42 25.68
CA LEU A 401 11.94 -28.29 25.04
C LEU A 401 12.55 -28.83 23.74
N THR A 402 12.63 -30.15 23.62
CA THR A 402 13.13 -30.81 22.40
C THR A 402 11.98 -31.49 21.69
N HIS A 403 11.80 -31.22 20.41
CA HIS A 403 10.84 -31.88 19.54
C HIS A 403 11.47 -32.18 18.19
N SER A 404 11.34 -33.42 17.73
CA SER A 404 11.77 -33.86 16.40
C SER A 404 10.80 -34.94 15.93
N LYS A 405 10.57 -35.01 14.61
CA LYS A 405 9.57 -35.92 14.00
C LYS A 405 9.76 -37.39 14.39
N GLU A 406 11.01 -37.81 14.64
CA GLU A 406 11.36 -39.20 14.92
C GLU A 406 11.77 -39.44 16.38
N LEU A 407 11.75 -38.40 17.23
CA LEU A 407 12.11 -38.51 18.64
C LEU A 407 10.90 -38.19 19.52
N ARG A 408 10.78 -38.92 20.64
CA ARG A 408 9.78 -38.57 21.65
C ARG A 408 10.09 -37.17 22.21
N PRO A 409 9.11 -36.25 22.26
CA PRO A 409 9.28 -34.96 22.89
C PRO A 409 9.85 -35.08 24.30
N SER A 410 10.79 -34.20 24.64
CA SER A 410 11.40 -34.16 25.96
C SER A 410 11.57 -32.75 26.49
N VAL A 411 11.69 -32.64 27.80
CA VAL A 411 11.97 -31.39 28.51
C VAL A 411 13.08 -31.61 29.53
N THR A 412 13.94 -30.60 29.68
CA THR A 412 14.70 -30.37 30.91
C THR A 412 14.14 -29.11 31.56
N LEU A 413 13.63 -29.22 32.78
CA LEU A 413 12.92 -28.16 33.50
C LEU A 413 13.71 -27.79 34.76
N ARG A 414 13.99 -26.49 34.93
CA ARG A 414 14.47 -25.91 36.18
C ARG A 414 13.39 -25.04 36.83
N LEU A 415 12.98 -25.43 38.03
CA LEU A 415 11.88 -24.81 38.78
C LEU A 415 12.39 -24.34 40.16
N ALA A 416 12.09 -23.10 40.52
CA ALA A 416 12.26 -22.61 41.89
C ALA A 416 10.94 -22.69 42.65
N VAL A 417 10.94 -23.31 43.84
CA VAL A 417 9.79 -23.42 44.73
C VAL A 417 10.19 -22.90 46.11
N ASN A 418 9.61 -21.79 46.56
CA ASN A 418 9.94 -21.09 47.80
C ASN A 418 11.46 -20.78 47.94
N GLY A 419 12.11 -20.44 46.83
CA GLY A 419 13.54 -20.11 46.79
C GLY A 419 14.49 -21.31 46.65
N GLU A 420 14.00 -22.55 46.69
CA GLU A 420 14.80 -23.74 46.41
C GLU A 420 14.67 -24.17 44.95
N THR A 421 15.79 -24.49 44.31
CA THR A 421 15.84 -24.84 42.88
C THR A 421 15.88 -26.35 42.66
N PHE A 422 15.05 -26.82 41.73
CA PHE A 422 14.93 -28.21 41.30
C PHE A 422 15.15 -28.32 39.81
N GLU A 423 15.81 -29.39 39.36
CA GLU A 423 16.00 -29.69 37.95
C GLU A 423 15.57 -31.12 37.66
N GLU A 424 14.70 -31.29 36.68
CA GLU A 424 14.20 -32.61 36.27
C GLU A 424 14.08 -32.71 34.76
N HIS A 425 14.22 -33.94 34.25
CA HIS A 425 14.02 -34.26 32.85
C HIS A 425 12.90 -35.28 32.67
N ALA A 426 12.08 -35.09 31.64
CA ALA A 426 11.05 -36.07 31.28
C ALA A 426 10.74 -36.08 29.78
N GLN A 427 10.16 -37.20 29.35
CA GLN A 427 9.57 -37.36 28.03
C GLN A 427 8.03 -37.33 28.13
N GLY A 428 7.36 -37.08 27.01
CA GLY A 428 5.91 -37.11 26.92
C GLY A 428 5.43 -37.25 25.48
N ASP A 429 4.12 -37.38 25.31
CA ASP A 429 3.51 -37.52 23.97
C ASP A 429 3.54 -36.20 23.18
N GLY A 430 3.63 -35.07 23.89
CA GLY A 430 3.84 -33.73 23.36
C GLY A 430 4.80 -32.93 24.25
N GLN A 431 5.25 -31.77 23.78
CA GLN A 431 6.14 -30.90 24.56
C GLN A 431 5.52 -30.47 25.91
N TYR A 432 4.23 -30.14 25.92
CA TYR A 432 3.51 -29.78 27.14
C TYR A 432 3.33 -30.98 28.10
N ASP A 433 3.08 -32.18 27.57
CA ASP A 433 3.01 -33.40 28.40
C ASP A 433 4.37 -33.73 29.02
N ALA A 434 5.47 -33.61 28.25
CA ALA A 434 6.82 -33.76 28.78
C ALA A 434 7.09 -32.77 29.91
N PHE A 435 6.72 -31.49 29.74
CA PHE A 435 6.75 -30.47 30.80
C PHE A 435 5.98 -30.90 32.05
N MET A 436 4.73 -31.34 31.91
CA MET A 436 3.92 -31.81 33.04
C MET A 436 4.54 -33.04 33.72
N ASN A 437 5.15 -33.95 32.96
CA ASN A 437 5.81 -35.14 33.51
C ASN A 437 7.06 -34.79 34.32
N ALA A 438 7.87 -33.81 33.89
CA ALA A 438 8.98 -33.30 34.67
C ALA A 438 8.48 -32.60 35.95
N LEU A 439 7.44 -31.78 35.82
CA LEU A 439 6.82 -31.09 36.95
C LEU A 439 6.26 -32.07 38.00
N LYS A 440 5.60 -33.16 37.56
CA LYS A 440 5.13 -34.25 38.44
C LYS A 440 6.28 -34.88 39.23
N LYS A 441 7.46 -35.07 38.63
CA LYS A 441 8.64 -35.62 39.34
C LYS A 441 9.10 -34.66 40.45
N ILE A 442 9.22 -33.37 40.15
CA ILE A 442 9.59 -32.34 41.12
C ILE A 442 8.58 -32.30 42.28
N TYR A 443 7.28 -32.26 41.98
CA TYR A 443 6.24 -32.19 43.01
C TYR A 443 6.14 -33.47 43.86
N LYS A 444 6.40 -34.63 43.26
CA LYS A 444 6.50 -35.90 44.00
C LYS A 444 7.66 -35.89 45.00
N GLN A 445 8.82 -35.32 44.65
CA GLN A 445 9.95 -35.17 45.58
C GLN A 445 9.59 -34.28 46.78
N LYS A 446 8.79 -33.24 46.53
CA LYS A 446 8.26 -32.32 47.57
C LYS A 446 7.08 -32.87 48.35
N LYS A 447 6.56 -34.06 48.01
CA LYS A 447 5.32 -34.62 48.57
C LYS A 447 4.13 -33.65 48.45
N MET A 448 4.08 -32.90 47.35
CA MET A 448 3.00 -31.98 47.02
C MET A 448 2.15 -32.59 45.92
N GLU A 449 0.84 -32.34 45.97
CA GLU A 449 -0.09 -32.76 44.93
C GLU A 449 -0.23 -31.67 43.85
N LEU A 450 -0.32 -32.10 42.60
CA LEU A 450 -0.64 -31.22 41.48
C LEU A 450 -2.13 -31.31 41.17
N PRO A 451 -2.81 -30.18 40.92
CA PRO A 451 -4.16 -30.16 40.37
C PRO A 451 -4.29 -31.00 39.09
N GLN A 452 -5.43 -31.66 38.94
CA GLN A 452 -5.76 -32.42 37.73
C GLN A 452 -6.15 -31.45 36.62
N LEU A 453 -5.52 -31.56 35.45
CA LEU A 453 -5.96 -30.86 34.24
C LEU A 453 -7.27 -31.50 33.75
N THR A 454 -8.35 -30.71 33.68
CA THR A 454 -9.68 -31.16 33.23
C THR A 454 -10.06 -30.64 31.84
N ASP A 455 -9.56 -29.48 31.44
CA ASP A 455 -9.78 -28.91 30.10
C ASP A 455 -8.59 -28.05 29.66
N TYR A 456 -8.35 -27.97 28.35
CA TYR A 456 -7.23 -27.25 27.75
C TYR A 456 -7.65 -26.64 26.41
N ALA A 457 -7.59 -25.32 26.32
CA ALA A 457 -7.95 -24.58 25.11
C ALA A 457 -6.86 -23.57 24.74
N VAL A 458 -6.50 -23.53 23.46
CA VAL A 458 -5.61 -22.52 22.89
C VAL A 458 -6.40 -21.67 21.91
N ARG A 459 -6.24 -20.35 22.00
CA ARG A 459 -6.93 -19.38 21.15
C ARG A 459 -5.91 -18.37 20.62
N ILE A 460 -6.17 -17.87 19.41
CA ILE A 460 -5.47 -16.72 18.87
C ILE A 460 -6.48 -15.58 18.62
N PRO A 461 -6.03 -14.32 18.66
CA PRO A 461 -6.83 -13.17 18.27
C PRO A 461 -7.39 -13.31 16.84
N PRO A 462 -8.62 -12.80 16.57
CA PRO A 462 -9.20 -12.80 15.24
C PRO A 462 -8.29 -12.09 14.22
N GLY A 463 -8.07 -12.70 13.05
CA GLY A 463 -7.22 -12.14 11.99
C GLY A 463 -6.08 -13.06 11.52
N GLY A 464 -5.73 -14.09 12.30
CA GLY A 464 -5.01 -15.28 11.82
C GLY A 464 -3.60 -15.04 11.25
N LYS A 465 -2.70 -14.42 12.01
CA LYS A 465 -1.28 -14.29 11.63
C LYS A 465 -0.43 -15.42 12.24
N SER A 466 0.61 -15.83 11.54
CA SER A 466 1.52 -16.91 11.99
C SER A 466 2.35 -16.55 13.22
N ASP A 467 2.46 -15.25 13.53
CA ASP A 467 3.19 -14.68 14.68
C ASP A 467 2.25 -14.08 15.75
N ALA A 468 0.96 -14.42 15.71
CA ALA A 468 -0.01 -13.91 16.67
C ALA A 468 0.25 -14.44 18.09
N LEU A 469 -0.14 -13.66 19.11
CA LEU A 469 -0.13 -14.14 20.49
C LEU A 469 -1.10 -15.31 20.65
N CYS A 470 -0.68 -16.33 21.38
CA CYS A 470 -1.48 -17.47 21.77
C CYS A 470 -1.94 -17.31 23.23
N GLU A 471 -3.25 -17.32 23.46
CA GLU A 471 -3.84 -17.45 24.78
C GLU A 471 -4.11 -18.93 25.06
N THR A 472 -3.46 -19.48 26.09
CA THR A 472 -3.76 -20.83 26.58
C THR A 472 -4.57 -20.73 27.87
N ILE A 473 -5.77 -21.32 27.87
CA ILE A 473 -6.65 -21.43 29.03
C ILE A 473 -6.66 -22.88 29.49
N ILE A 474 -6.32 -23.11 30.75
CA ILE A 474 -6.30 -24.45 31.34
C ILE A 474 -7.26 -24.49 32.52
N THR A 475 -8.16 -25.47 32.53
CA THR A 475 -9.05 -25.74 33.67
C THR A 475 -8.44 -26.84 34.52
N TRP A 476 -8.40 -26.59 35.83
CA TRP A 476 -7.79 -27.45 36.83
C TRP A 476 -8.82 -27.83 37.88
N SER A 477 -8.75 -29.06 38.38
CA SER A 477 -9.51 -29.55 39.53
C SER A 477 -8.56 -29.84 40.70
N TYR A 478 -8.85 -29.25 41.85
CA TYR A 478 -8.09 -29.45 43.09
C TYR A 478 -9.04 -29.39 44.30
N ASN A 479 -8.98 -30.37 45.21
CA ASN A 479 -9.85 -30.46 46.38
C ASN A 479 -11.36 -30.28 46.05
N ASN A 480 -11.84 -30.92 44.98
CA ASN A 480 -13.21 -30.81 44.46
C ASN A 480 -13.64 -29.39 44.04
N LYS A 481 -12.70 -28.50 43.76
CA LYS A 481 -12.96 -27.18 43.17
C LYS A 481 -12.29 -27.06 41.82
N GLU A 482 -13.03 -26.54 40.86
CA GLU A 482 -12.47 -26.18 39.56
C GLU A 482 -12.05 -24.70 39.53
N PHE A 483 -10.91 -24.44 38.91
CA PHE A 483 -10.46 -23.08 38.62
C PHE A 483 -9.70 -23.05 37.28
N LYS A 484 -9.56 -21.85 36.71
CA LYS A 484 -8.92 -21.67 35.41
C LYS A 484 -7.69 -20.80 35.53
N THR A 485 -6.67 -21.10 34.75
CA THR A 485 -5.53 -20.22 34.56
C THR A 485 -5.31 -19.90 33.10
N ARG A 486 -4.71 -18.74 32.85
CA ARG A 486 -4.47 -18.21 31.51
C ARG A 486 -3.00 -17.87 31.34
N GLY A 487 -2.44 -18.20 30.19
CA GLY A 487 -1.11 -17.77 29.78
C GLY A 487 -1.17 -17.09 28.43
N LEU A 488 -0.21 -16.21 28.19
CA LEU A 488 -0.07 -15.45 26.94
C LEU A 488 1.40 -15.45 26.48
N ASP A 489 1.63 -15.94 25.28
CA ASP A 489 2.93 -15.95 24.59
C ASP A 489 2.74 -16.14 23.08
N SER A 490 3.70 -15.71 22.26
CA SER A 490 3.73 -16.05 20.83
C SER A 490 3.89 -17.55 20.56
N ASP A 491 4.51 -18.30 21.48
CA ASP A 491 4.64 -19.76 21.41
C ASP A 491 3.54 -20.44 22.23
N GLN A 492 2.75 -21.31 21.58
CA GLN A 492 1.62 -22.01 22.19
C GLN A 492 2.02 -22.86 23.42
N THR A 493 3.20 -23.49 23.40
CA THR A 493 3.68 -24.35 24.49
C THR A 493 4.18 -23.48 25.64
N VAL A 494 4.85 -22.38 25.34
CA VAL A 494 5.27 -21.40 26.37
C VAL A 494 4.07 -20.74 27.02
N SER A 495 3.05 -20.39 26.23
CA SER A 495 1.77 -19.88 26.74
C SER A 495 1.13 -20.86 27.73
N ALA A 496 1.17 -22.16 27.42
CA ALA A 496 0.72 -23.21 28.33
C ALA A 496 1.55 -23.30 29.62
N ILE A 497 2.89 -23.28 29.51
CA ILE A 497 3.79 -23.30 30.68
C ILE A 497 3.50 -22.13 31.61
N LYS A 498 3.26 -20.93 31.07
CA LYS A 498 2.87 -19.76 31.86
C LYS A 498 1.52 -19.95 32.56
N ALA A 499 0.52 -20.49 31.86
CA ALA A 499 -0.77 -20.82 32.47
C ALA A 499 -0.60 -21.81 33.63
N THR A 500 0.27 -22.82 33.47
CA THR A 500 0.59 -23.79 34.52
C THR A 500 1.33 -23.14 35.68
N GLN A 501 2.35 -22.30 35.45
CA GLN A 501 3.04 -21.60 36.53
C GLN A 501 2.07 -20.76 37.37
N LYS A 502 1.11 -20.08 36.74
CA LYS A 502 0.07 -19.36 37.51
C LYS A 502 -0.74 -20.31 38.39
N MET A 503 -1.09 -21.50 37.89
CA MET A 503 -1.77 -22.51 38.70
C MET A 503 -0.94 -22.92 39.92
N LEU A 504 0.37 -23.13 39.74
CA LEU A 504 1.27 -23.51 40.84
C LEU A 504 1.38 -22.46 41.93
N ASN A 505 1.09 -21.19 41.60
CA ASN A 505 1.09 -20.09 42.56
C ASN A 505 -0.28 -19.87 43.22
N ILE A 506 -1.37 -20.39 42.64
CA ILE A 506 -2.71 -20.35 43.25
C ILE A 506 -2.83 -21.35 44.41
N ILE A 507 -2.13 -22.49 44.32
CA ILE A 507 -2.23 -23.62 45.25
C ILE A 507 -1.32 -23.54 46.47
#